data_AF-A0A958XYM1-F1
#
_entry.id   AF-A0A958XYM1-F1
#
_cell.length_a   1.000
_cell.length_b   1.000
_cell.length_c   1.000
_cell.angle_alpha   90.00
_cell.angle_beta   90.00
_cell.angle_gamma   90.00
#
_symmetry.space_group_name_H-M   'P 1'
#
loop_
_entity.id
_entity.type
_entity.pdbx_description
1 polymer ?
#
loop_
_entity_poly.entity_id
_entity_poly.type
_entity_poly.pdbx_seq_one_letter_code
_entity_poly.pdbx_strand_id
1 'polypeptide(L)'
;PVFGAPVFVHEGDNRKARVVREYSAEVSTRCNYDELLEMIIFDHLIEMDGAYDEGPVNYPDGSYEAYRLEKGLWWHVDKVFDQVSDEAPRPAPILDNRTKDIFGKQ
;
A
#
# COMPACT_ATOMS: atom_id res chain seq x y z
N PRO A 1 17.71 -18.15 -13.42
CA PRO A 1 16.84 -18.13 -12.22
C PRO A 1 16.65 -19.57 -11.72
N VAL A 2 16.71 -19.80 -10.41
CA VAL A 2 16.50 -21.12 -9.80
C VAL A 2 15.23 -21.06 -8.95
N PHE A 3 14.32 -22.00 -9.17
CA PHE A 3 13.10 -22.08 -8.36
C PHE A 3 13.44 -22.34 -6.89
N GLY A 4 12.79 -21.62 -5.98
CA GLY A 4 13.04 -21.72 -4.54
C GLY A 4 14.25 -20.94 -4.02
N ALA A 5 14.89 -20.10 -4.84
CA ALA A 5 15.92 -19.18 -4.36
C ALA A 5 15.35 -18.20 -3.31
N PRO A 6 16.07 -17.89 -2.21
CA PRO A 6 15.62 -16.98 -1.17
C PRO A 6 15.76 -15.52 -1.63
N VAL A 7 14.82 -15.08 -2.46
CA VAL A 7 14.86 -13.75 -3.11
C VAL A 7 13.99 -12.71 -2.42
N PHE A 8 13.08 -13.10 -1.51
CA PHE A 8 12.21 -12.15 -0.81
C PHE A 8 12.89 -11.67 0.46
N VAL A 9 13.11 -10.36 0.58
CA VAL A 9 13.71 -9.71 1.75
C VAL A 9 12.60 -9.00 2.51
N HIS A 10 12.37 -9.42 3.76
CA HIS A 10 11.32 -8.87 4.62
C HIS A 10 11.95 -8.55 5.98
N GLU A 11 11.88 -7.29 6.40
CA GLU A 11 12.49 -6.76 7.63
C GLU A 11 13.98 -7.14 7.83
N GLY A 12 14.89 -6.25 7.45
CA GLY A 12 16.34 -6.50 7.55
C GLY A 12 16.88 -7.42 6.44
N ASP A 13 17.81 -8.33 6.76
CA ASP A 13 18.42 -9.28 5.79
C ASP A 13 17.81 -10.69 5.89
N ASN A 14 16.59 -10.82 6.43
CA ASN A 14 15.90 -12.11 6.50
C ASN A 14 15.32 -12.46 5.11
N ARG A 15 15.99 -13.40 4.43
CA ARG A 15 15.62 -13.81 3.07
C ARG A 15 14.74 -15.05 3.08
N LYS A 16 13.59 -14.95 2.44
CA LYS A 16 12.59 -16.02 2.30
C LYS A 16 12.56 -16.52 0.86
N ALA A 17 12.41 -17.84 0.69
CA ALA A 17 12.17 -18.45 -0.62
C ALA A 17 10.70 -18.36 -1.06
N ARG A 18 9.79 -18.15 -0.11
CA ARG A 18 8.35 -18.04 -0.33
C ARG A 18 7.76 -17.07 0.66
N VAL A 19 6.77 -16.31 0.20
CA VAL A 19 5.87 -15.51 1.04
C VAL A 19 4.53 -16.24 1.08
N VAL A 20 4.05 -16.54 2.29
CA VAL A 20 2.76 -17.19 2.53
C VAL A 20 1.93 -16.22 3.36
N ARG A 21 0.66 -16.06 2.99
CA ARG A 21 -0.28 -15.17 3.67
C ARG A 21 -1.54 -15.94 3.97
N GLU A 22 -2.01 -15.81 5.19
CA GLU A 22 -3.22 -16.44 5.70
C GLU A 22 -4.20 -15.33 6.06
N TYR A 23 -5.47 -15.51 5.71
CA TYR A 23 -6.53 -14.53 5.93
C TYR A 23 -7.88 -15.24 6.11
N SER A 24 -8.84 -14.54 6.72
CA SER A 24 -10.20 -15.07 6.94
C SER A 24 -10.86 -15.48 5.62
N ALA A 25 -11.60 -16.59 5.63
CA ALA A 25 -12.35 -17.04 4.45
C ALA A 25 -13.50 -16.09 4.06
N GLU A 26 -13.87 -15.17 4.95
CA GLU A 26 -14.93 -14.17 4.73
C GLU A 26 -14.47 -12.99 3.87
N VAL A 27 -13.15 -12.82 3.70
CA VAL A 27 -12.58 -11.72 2.94
C VAL A 27 -11.88 -12.17 1.67
N SER A 28 -11.84 -11.27 0.71
CA SER A 28 -11.04 -11.40 -0.49
C SER A 28 -9.78 -10.56 -0.33
N THR A 29 -8.64 -11.09 -0.75
CA THR A 29 -7.38 -10.34 -0.79
C THR A 29 -6.82 -10.30 -2.21
N ARG A 30 -6.12 -9.22 -2.54
CA ARG A 30 -5.42 -8.99 -3.79
C ARG A 30 -3.94 -9.36 -3.63
N CYS A 31 -3.38 -9.99 -4.66
CA CYS A 31 -1.94 -10.18 -4.84
C CYS A 31 -1.65 -10.22 -6.34
N ASN A 32 -1.14 -9.11 -6.89
CA ASN A 32 -0.91 -8.96 -8.32
C ASN A 32 0.37 -8.16 -8.59
N TYR A 33 1.03 -8.45 -9.72
CA TYR A 33 2.08 -7.56 -10.22
C TYR A 33 1.45 -6.35 -10.91
N ASP A 34 1.85 -5.16 -10.50
CA ASP A 34 1.46 -3.90 -11.12
C ASP A 34 2.57 -3.44 -12.08
N GLU A 35 2.25 -3.35 -13.36
CA GLU A 35 3.22 -3.00 -14.40
C GLU A 35 3.65 -1.53 -14.35
N LEU A 36 2.80 -0.63 -13.84
CA LEU A 36 3.10 0.80 -13.76
C LEU A 36 4.03 1.08 -12.58
N LEU A 37 3.79 0.41 -11.46
CA LEU A 37 4.56 0.56 -10.24
C LEU A 37 5.77 -0.38 -10.18
N GLU A 38 5.86 -1.36 -11.09
CA GLU A 38 6.91 -2.39 -11.16
C GLU A 38 7.06 -3.17 -9.84
N MET A 39 5.92 -3.50 -9.23
CA MET A 39 5.84 -4.06 -7.88
C MET A 39 4.81 -5.18 -7.80
N ILE A 40 5.06 -6.19 -6.97
CA ILE A 40 4.04 -7.15 -6.55
C ILE A 40 3.26 -6.50 -5.40
N ILE A 41 2.01 -6.11 -5.64
CA ILE A 41 1.16 -5.40 -4.68
C ILE A 41 0.15 -6.35 -4.06
N PHE A 42 -0.02 -6.25 -2.75
CA PHE A 42 -0.97 -7.06 -1.99
C PHE A 42 -1.54 -6.28 -0.80
N ASP A 43 -2.75 -6.64 -0.34
CA ASP A 43 -3.41 -5.94 0.77
C ASP A 43 -2.62 -6.10 2.06
N HIS A 44 -2.46 -5.07 2.89
CA HIS A 44 -1.93 -5.22 4.25
C HIS A 44 -2.95 -5.97 5.12
N LEU A 45 -2.49 -6.97 5.88
CA LEU A 45 -3.35 -7.79 6.73
C LEU A 45 -3.07 -7.50 8.20
N ILE A 46 -4.14 -7.31 8.97
CA ILE A 46 -4.09 -7.12 10.42
C ILE A 46 -4.84 -8.24 11.12
N GLU A 47 -4.35 -8.65 12.29
CA GLU A 47 -5.03 -9.64 13.12
C GLU A 47 -6.22 -8.99 13.85
N MET A 48 -7.37 -9.65 13.77
CA MET A 48 -8.58 -9.33 14.53
C MET A 48 -9.19 -10.59 15.12
N ASP A 49 -10.00 -10.46 16.17
CA ASP A 49 -10.74 -11.59 16.73
C ASP A 49 -11.80 -12.09 15.74
N GLY A 50 -11.77 -13.38 15.43
CA GLY A 50 -12.74 -14.02 14.55
C GLY A 50 -14.15 -14.05 15.13
N ALA A 51 -15.16 -13.95 14.26
CA ALA A 51 -16.57 -13.88 14.68
C ALA A 51 -17.13 -15.21 15.24
N TYR A 52 -16.50 -16.36 14.94
CA TYR A 52 -17.01 -17.70 15.26
C TYR A 52 -16.05 -18.54 16.12
N ASP A 53 -15.45 -17.95 17.15
CA ASP A 53 -14.55 -18.65 18.09
C ASP A 53 -13.31 -19.26 17.38
N GLU A 54 -12.95 -18.70 16.22
CA GLU A 54 -11.86 -19.15 15.35
C GLU A 54 -10.47 -18.72 15.87
N GLY A 55 -10.44 -17.87 16.90
CA GLY A 55 -9.24 -17.19 17.37
C GLY A 55 -8.86 -15.99 16.50
N PRO A 56 -7.61 -15.51 16.63
CA PRO A 56 -7.09 -14.40 15.81
C PRO A 56 -7.02 -14.79 14.34
N VAL A 57 -7.61 -13.97 13.48
CA VAL A 57 -7.64 -14.14 12.03
C VAL A 57 -7.25 -12.85 11.33
N ASN A 58 -6.63 -12.97 10.16
CA ASN A 58 -6.12 -11.83 9.41
C ASN A 58 -7.16 -11.25 8.45
N TYR A 59 -7.32 -9.94 8.47
CA TYR A 59 -8.25 -9.18 7.64
C TYR A 59 -7.52 -8.00 6.95
N PRO A 60 -7.92 -7.63 5.72
CA PRO A 60 -7.33 -6.49 5.03
C PRO A 60 -7.78 -5.18 5.68
N ASP A 61 -6.84 -4.27 5.96
CA ASP A 61 -7.14 -2.95 6.55
C ASP A 61 -7.48 -1.87 5.50
N GLY A 62 -7.35 -2.22 4.21
CA GLY A 62 -7.58 -1.34 3.06
C GLY A 62 -6.33 -0.60 2.57
N SER A 63 -5.18 -0.76 3.24
CA SER A 63 -3.88 -0.31 2.77
C SER A 63 -3.15 -1.42 1.99
N TYR A 64 -2.06 -1.04 1.32
CA TYR A 64 -1.31 -1.92 0.43
C TYR A 64 0.17 -1.97 0.82
N GLU A 65 0.69 -3.19 0.83
CA GLU A 65 2.11 -3.49 0.84
C GLU A 65 2.58 -3.93 -0.54
N ALA A 66 3.89 -3.96 -0.74
CA ALA A 66 4.46 -4.48 -1.97
C ALA A 66 5.81 -5.20 -1.80
N TYR A 67 6.21 -5.91 -2.85
CA TYR A 67 7.59 -6.27 -3.12
C TYR A 67 8.09 -5.59 -4.38
N ARG A 68 9.22 -4.88 -4.27
CA ARG A 68 9.92 -4.24 -5.39
C ARG A 68 11.17 -5.01 -5.77
N LEU A 69 11.38 -5.24 -7.07
CA LEU A 69 12.57 -5.94 -7.55
C LEU A 69 13.77 -4.99 -7.66
N GLU A 70 14.80 -5.19 -6.84
CA GLU A 70 16.06 -4.46 -6.93
C GLU A 70 17.25 -5.41 -6.82
N LYS A 71 18.16 -5.34 -7.80
CA LYS A 71 19.39 -6.17 -7.86
C LYS A 71 19.13 -7.68 -7.74
N GLY A 72 17.99 -8.15 -8.27
CA GLY A 72 17.61 -9.56 -8.26
C GLY A 72 16.97 -10.04 -6.95
N LEU A 73 16.66 -9.12 -6.03
CA LEU A 73 15.96 -9.38 -4.78
C LEU A 73 14.65 -8.61 -4.74
N TRP A 74 13.61 -9.24 -4.19
CA TRP A 74 12.31 -8.65 -3.93
C TRP A 74 12.33 -8.03 -2.54
N TRP A 75 12.39 -6.71 -2.47
CA TRP A 75 12.41 -5.94 -1.21
C TRP A 75 11.00 -5.57 -0.79
N HIS A 76 10.66 -5.88 0.46
CA HIS A 76 9.37 -5.50 1.03
C HIS A 76 9.24 -3.98 1.20
N VAL A 77 8.07 -3.47 0.83
CA VAL A 77 7.64 -2.08 0.97
C VAL A 77 6.37 -2.10 1.80
N ASP A 78 6.47 -1.61 3.03
CA ASP A 78 5.39 -1.64 4.02
C ASP A 78 4.19 -0.76 3.63
N LYS A 79 4.44 0.39 3.00
CA LYS A 79 3.39 1.31 2.58
C LYS A 79 3.62 1.78 1.15
N VAL A 80 2.81 1.27 0.23
CA VAL A 80 2.92 1.62 -1.21
C VAL A 80 2.51 3.08 -1.46
N PHE A 81 1.51 3.56 -0.73
CA PHE A 81 0.99 4.93 -0.86
C PHE A 81 1.23 5.70 0.43
N ASP A 82 2.31 6.46 0.47
CA ASP A 82 2.75 7.28 1.61
C ASP A 82 2.51 8.78 1.39
N GLN A 83 1.73 9.15 0.37
CA GLN A 83 1.56 10.52 -0.05
C GLN A 83 0.92 11.37 1.06
N VAL A 84 1.75 12.23 1.68
CA VAL A 84 1.31 13.21 2.67
C VAL A 84 1.06 14.53 1.93
N SER A 85 -0.14 15.08 2.07
CA SER A 85 -0.47 16.40 1.56
C SER A 85 -0.29 17.43 2.67
N ASP A 86 0.69 18.31 2.55
CA ASP A 86 0.91 19.40 3.51
C ASP A 86 -0.26 20.41 3.50
N GLU A 87 -0.95 20.55 2.37
CA GLU A 87 -2.09 21.43 2.21
C GLU A 87 -3.32 20.66 1.72
N ALA A 88 -4.51 21.05 2.18
CA ALA A 88 -5.77 20.48 1.68
C ALA A 88 -5.88 20.73 0.16
N PRO A 89 -6.33 19.74 -0.64
CA PRO A 89 -6.53 19.92 -2.07
C PRO A 89 -7.62 20.98 -2.30
N ARG A 90 -7.19 22.21 -2.60
CA ARG A 90 -8.10 23.31 -2.92
C ARG A 90 -8.31 23.31 -4.44
N PRO A 91 -9.54 23.21 -4.94
CA PRO A 91 -9.79 23.52 -6.34
C PRO A 91 -9.46 25.00 -6.57
N ALA A 92 -8.52 25.31 -7.47
CA ALA A 92 -8.25 26.69 -7.88
C ALA A 92 -9.53 27.31 -8.51
N PRO A 93 -9.80 28.64 -8.39
CA PRO A 93 -8.80 29.69 -8.40
C PRO A 93 -8.76 30.64 -7.19
N ILE A 94 -7.54 31.13 -6.98
CA ILE A 94 -7.14 32.29 -6.21
C ILE A 94 -7.88 33.50 -6.78
N LEU A 95 -8.49 34.33 -5.94
CA LEU A 95 -9.06 35.62 -6.33
C LEU A 95 -7.95 36.62 -6.76
N ASP A 96 -6.88 36.24 -7.46
CA ASP A 96 -5.68 37.08 -7.56
C ASP A 96 -5.54 37.90 -8.85
N ASN A 97 -6.51 37.84 -9.78
CA ASN A 97 -6.51 38.72 -10.96
C ASN A 97 -7.74 39.65 -11.03
N ARG A 98 -8.47 39.83 -9.92
CA ARG A 98 -9.62 40.75 -9.89
C ARG A 98 -9.14 42.14 -9.50
N THR A 99 -9.39 43.13 -10.36
CA THR A 99 -9.12 44.55 -10.07
C THR A 99 -10.10 45.17 -9.06
N LYS A 100 -11.06 44.39 -8.54
CA LYS A 100 -12.15 44.86 -7.69
C LYS A 100 -12.45 43.83 -6.60
N ASP A 101 -12.71 44.34 -5.39
CA ASP A 101 -13.15 43.54 -4.23
C ASP A 101 -14.59 43.00 -4.42
N ILE A 102 -15.04 42.10 -3.54
CA ILE A 102 -16.39 41.50 -3.52
C ILE A 102 -17.52 42.55 -3.41
N PHE A 103 -17.18 43.78 -3.00
CA PHE A 103 -18.09 44.93 -2.97
C PHE A 103 -17.91 45.89 -4.16
N GLY A 104 -17.13 45.52 -5.18
CA GLY A 104 -16.99 46.24 -6.44
C GLY A 104 -16.15 47.52 -6.40
N LYS A 105 -15.45 47.78 -5.28
CA LYS A 105 -14.51 48.90 -5.14
C LYS A 105 -13.18 48.54 -5.83
N GLN A 106 -12.66 49.47 -6.62
CA GLN A 106 -11.27 49.44 -7.09
C GLN A 106 -10.37 49.97 -5.98
#